data_AF-A0A6N9HII5-F1
#
_entry.id   AF-A0A6N9HII5-F1
#
_cell.length_a   1.000
_cell.length_b   1.000
_cell.length_c   1.000
_cell.angle_alpha   90.00
_cell.angle_beta   90.00
_cell.angle_gamma   90.00
#
_symmetry.space_group_name_H-M   'P 1'
#
loop_
_entity.id
_entity.type
_entity.pdbx_description
1 polymer ?
#
loop_
_entity_poly.entity_id
_entity_poly.type
_entity_poly.pdbx_seq_one_letter_code
_entity_poly.pdbx_strand_id
1 'polypeptide(L)'
;MISKEEAPVEWAMLMYELDDAREHLEKMMDSMTADPEFDESVFRVELGHIFSHLNRAWHRRNVIGELEGHAWDEASKFPTDLDPS
;
A
#
# COMPACT_ATOMS: atom_id res chain seq x y z
N MET A 1 -4.59 16.97 3.82
CA MET A 1 -4.20 15.62 4.24
C MET A 1 -4.44 15.53 5.73
N ILE A 2 -4.96 14.40 6.21
CA ILE A 2 -5.11 14.09 7.63
C ILE A 2 -3.77 14.23 8.36
N SER A 3 -3.82 14.56 9.64
CA SER A 3 -2.65 14.70 10.51
C SER A 3 -2.83 13.88 11.78
N LYS A 4 -1.71 13.57 12.44
CA LYS A 4 -1.72 12.86 13.71
C LYS A 4 -2.49 13.62 14.78
N GLU A 5 -2.44 14.95 14.73
CA GLU A 5 -3.07 15.85 15.70
C GLU A 5 -4.58 15.99 15.49
N GLU A 6 -5.03 16.08 14.23
CA GLU A 6 -6.44 16.34 13.90
C GLU A 6 -7.26 15.06 13.72
N ALA A 7 -6.63 13.96 13.28
CA ALA A 7 -7.29 12.69 12.98
C ALA A 7 -6.37 11.50 13.35
N PRO A 8 -6.11 11.27 14.65
CA PRO A 8 -5.08 10.31 15.11
C PRO A 8 -5.38 8.85 14.71
N VAL A 9 -6.65 8.46 14.62
CA VAL A 9 -7.06 7.10 14.26
C VAL A 9 -6.81 6.86 12.78
N GLU A 10 -7.29 7.75 11.92
CA GLU A 10 -7.12 7.67 10.48
C GLU A 10 -5.65 7.82 10.09
N TRP A 11 -4.91 8.66 10.82
CA TRP A 11 -3.47 8.77 10.67
C TRP A 11 -2.77 7.44 10.98
N ALA A 12 -3.16 6.76 12.06
CA ALA A 12 -2.63 5.43 12.37
C ALA A 12 -2.93 4.43 11.25
N MET A 13 -4.16 4.43 10.71
CA MET A 13 -4.53 3.56 9.59
C MET A 13 -3.73 3.85 8.32
N LEU A 14 -3.45 5.12 8.02
CA LEU A 14 -2.56 5.50 6.92
C LEU A 14 -1.15 4.97 7.15
N MET A 15 -0.62 5.15 8.36
CA MET A 15 0.71 4.68 8.72
C MET A 15 0.81 3.15 8.68
N TYR A 16 -0.24 2.42 9.04
CA TYR A 16 -0.28 0.96 8.92
C TYR A 16 -0.13 0.50 7.47
N GLU A 17 -0.83 1.13 6.51
CA GLU A 17 -0.66 0.78 5.09
C GLU A 17 0.77 1.03 4.61
N LEU A 18 1.41 2.11 5.07
CA LEU A 18 2.80 2.40 4.72
C LEU A 18 3.78 1.40 5.36
N ASP A 19 3.50 0.96 6.58
CA ASP A 19 4.34 -0.01 7.28
C ASP A 19 4.26 -1.39 6.63
N ASP A 20 3.05 -1.85 6.31
CA ASP A 20 2.85 -3.10 5.56
C ASP A 20 3.55 -3.03 4.20
N ALA A 21 3.43 -1.92 3.46
CA ALA A 21 4.12 -1.74 2.18
C ALA A 21 5.65 -1.86 2.34
N ARG A 22 6.22 -1.28 3.42
CA ARG A 22 7.64 -1.40 3.74
C ARG A 22 8.02 -2.86 4.03
N GLU A 23 7.27 -3.54 4.90
CA GLU A 23 7.57 -4.94 5.24
C GLU A 23 7.51 -5.85 4.00
N HIS A 24 6.52 -5.66 3.13
CA HIS A 24 6.40 -6.44 1.89
C HIS A 24 7.56 -6.15 0.92
N LEU A 25 8.00 -4.90 0.81
CA LEU A 25 9.15 -4.54 0.00
C LEU A 25 10.44 -5.21 0.51
N GLU A 26 10.68 -5.15 1.83
CA GLU A 26 11.84 -5.80 2.46
C GLU A 26 11.83 -7.32 2.22
N LYS A 27 10.69 -7.98 2.47
CA LYS A 27 10.51 -9.43 2.22
C LYS A 27 10.73 -9.81 0.74
N MET A 28 10.25 -8.98 -0.19
CA MET A 28 10.46 -9.21 -1.62
C MET A 28 11.95 -9.12 -1.98
N MET A 29 12.67 -8.10 -1.49
CA MET A 29 14.11 -7.95 -1.72
C MET A 29 14.94 -9.11 -1.16
N ASP A 30 14.58 -9.58 0.04
CA ASP A 30 15.21 -10.76 0.64
C ASP A 30 14.96 -12.01 -0.20
N SER A 31 13.73 -12.23 -0.65
CA SER A 31 13.36 -13.37 -1.50
C SER A 31 14.09 -13.34 -2.85
N MET A 32 14.17 -12.18 -3.50
CA MET A 32 14.94 -11.99 -4.73
C MET A 32 16.41 -12.39 -4.60
N THR A 33 16.97 -12.28 -3.40
CA THR A 33 18.39 -12.57 -3.12
C THR A 33 18.60 -14.02 -2.69
N ALA A 34 17.67 -14.59 -1.94
CA ALA A 34 17.83 -15.88 -1.26
C ALA A 34 17.15 -17.05 -1.97
N ASP A 35 16.10 -16.80 -2.75
CA ASP A 35 15.28 -17.84 -3.37
C ASP A 35 15.62 -18.04 -4.86
N PRO A 36 16.23 -19.18 -5.25
CA PRO A 36 16.54 -19.46 -6.65
C PRO A 36 15.29 -19.72 -7.52
N GLU A 37 14.13 -19.95 -6.91
CA GLU A 37 12.84 -20.09 -7.61
C GLU A 37 12.12 -18.75 -7.78
N PHE A 38 12.67 -17.66 -7.22
CA PHE A 38 12.11 -16.33 -7.41
C PHE A 38 12.17 -15.92 -8.89
N ASP A 39 11.00 -15.69 -9.49
CA ASP A 39 10.87 -15.34 -10.89
C ASP A 39 9.99 -14.10 -11.11
N GLU A 40 9.79 -13.74 -12.38
CA GLU A 40 8.97 -12.58 -12.75
C GLU A 40 7.51 -12.72 -12.30
N SER A 41 6.97 -13.93 -12.23
CA SER A 41 5.59 -14.15 -11.79
C SER A 41 5.42 -13.82 -10.31
N VAL A 42 6.37 -14.27 -9.47
CA VAL A 42 6.43 -13.93 -8.04
C VAL A 42 6.63 -12.43 -7.86
N PHE A 43 7.58 -11.84 -8.60
CA PHE A 43 7.85 -10.40 -8.56
C PHE A 43 6.59 -9.57 -8.84
N ARG A 44 5.82 -9.91 -9.87
CA ARG A 44 4.60 -9.18 -10.24
C ARG A 44 3.53 -9.27 -9.16
N VAL A 45 3.40 -10.42 -8.49
CA VAL A 45 2.42 -10.61 -7.41
C VAL A 45 2.80 -9.77 -6.19
N GLU A 46 4.05 -9.89 -5.72
CA GLU A 46 4.54 -9.13 -4.56
C GLU A 46 4.47 -7.61 -4.80
N LEU A 47 4.89 -7.17 -5.99
CA LEU A 47 4.81 -5.77 -6.37
C LEU A 47 3.35 -5.28 -6.42
N GLY A 48 2.42 -6.12 -6.87
CA GLY A 48 0.98 -5.83 -6.83
C GLY A 48 0.44 -5.65 -5.42
N HIS A 49 0.86 -6.47 -4.47
CA HIS A 49 0.50 -6.30 -3.06
C HIS A 49 1.01 -4.96 -2.52
N ILE A 50 2.29 -4.65 -2.74
CA ILE A 50 2.90 -3.38 -2.31
C ILE A 50 2.12 -2.19 -2.89
N PHE A 51 1.80 -2.21 -4.18
CA PHE A 51 1.02 -1.13 -4.80
C PHE A 51 -0.38 -0.97 -4.20
N SER A 52 -1.04 -2.06 -3.82
CA SER A 52 -2.35 -1.98 -3.17
C SER A 52 -2.28 -1.22 -1.83
N HIS A 53 -1.25 -1.46 -1.02
CA HIS A 53 -1.02 -0.75 0.25
C HIS A 53 -0.72 0.73 0.00
N LEU A 54 0.18 1.02 -0.94
CA LEU A 54 0.51 2.40 -1.29
C LEU A 54 -0.70 3.19 -1.81
N ASN A 55 -1.55 2.54 -2.61
CA ASN A 55 -2.76 3.19 -3.11
C ASN A 55 -3.79 3.40 -1.99
N ARG A 56 -3.97 2.44 -1.08
CA ARG A 56 -4.81 2.65 0.12
C ARG A 56 -4.30 3.79 0.99
N ALA A 57 -2.99 3.89 1.21
CA ALA A 57 -2.39 5.01 1.93
C ALA A 57 -2.69 6.35 1.23
N TRP A 58 -2.54 6.39 -0.10
CA TRP A 58 -2.89 7.57 -0.90
C TRP A 58 -4.36 7.97 -0.72
N HIS A 59 -5.29 7.04 -0.88
CA HIS A 59 -6.72 7.32 -0.71
C HIS A 59 -7.08 7.76 0.71
N ARG A 60 -6.55 7.09 1.73
CA ARG A 60 -6.80 7.40 3.14
C ARG A 60 -6.36 8.80 3.54
N ARG A 61 -5.40 9.42 2.84
CA ARG A 61 -4.81 10.73 3.17
C ARG A 61 -5.83 11.86 3.35
N ASN A 62 -7.04 11.73 2.81
CA ASN A 62 -8.09 12.75 2.90
C ASN A 62 -9.44 12.20 3.41
N VAL A 63 -9.45 10.99 3.97
CA VAL A 63 -10.68 10.33 4.48
C VAL A 63 -10.71 10.42 6.00
N ILE A 64 -11.87 10.77 6.54
CA ILE A 64 -12.19 10.67 7.97
C ILE A 64 -13.17 9.52 8.15
N GLY A 65 -12.91 8.63 9.11
CA GLY A 65 -13.63 7.37 9.28
C GLY A 65 -13.09 6.21 8.44
N GLU A 66 -13.85 5.12 8.40
CA GLU A 66 -13.45 3.87 7.76
C GLU A 66 -13.55 3.90 6.24
N LEU A 67 -12.62 3.20 5.59
CA LEU A 67 -12.63 2.95 4.16
C LEU A 67 -13.27 1.59 3.91
N GLU A 68 -14.56 1.56 3.51
CA GLU A 68 -15.33 0.31 3.42
C GLU A 68 -15.90 0.05 2.01
N GLY A 69 -16.19 -1.23 1.76
CA GLY A 69 -16.89 -1.71 0.57
C GLY A 69 -16.24 -1.23 -0.73
N HIS A 70 -17.02 -0.60 -1.60
CA HIS A 70 -16.52 -0.13 -2.89
C HIS A 70 -15.34 0.84 -2.76
N ALA A 71 -15.28 1.67 -1.70
CA ALA A 71 -14.16 2.59 -1.52
C ALA A 71 -12.85 1.85 -1.18
N TRP A 72 -12.95 0.74 -0.46
CA TRP A 72 -11.81 -0.14 -0.17
C TRP A 72 -11.30 -0.84 -1.44
N ASP A 73 -12.23 -1.37 -2.24
CA ASP A 73 -11.89 -2.07 -3.48
C ASP A 73 -11.20 -1.13 -4.47
N GLU A 74 -11.73 0.08 -4.68
CA GLU A 74 -11.09 1.08 -5.55
C GLU A 74 -9.70 1.47 -5.04
N ALA A 75 -9.56 1.71 -3.74
CA ALA A 75 -8.28 2.10 -3.16
C ALA A 75 -7.24 0.97 -3.14
N SER A 76 -7.66 -0.29 -3.33
CA SER A 76 -6.76 -1.45 -3.41
C SER A 76 -6.33 -1.78 -4.83
N LYS A 77 -6.93 -1.13 -5.85
CA LYS A 77 -6.51 -1.32 -7.25
C LYS A 77 -5.13 -0.74 -7.48
N PHE A 78 -4.50 -1.18 -8.57
CA PHE A 78 -3.33 -0.50 -9.08
C PHE A 78 -3.67 0.96 -9.40
N PRO A 79 -2.77 1.90 -9.07
CA PRO A 79 -2.94 3.28 -9.47
C PRO A 79 -3.06 3.34 -10.99
N THR A 80 -4.14 3.97 -11.48
CA THR A 80 -4.33 4.22 -12.92
C THR A 80 -3.96 5.65 -13.30
N ASP A 81 -3.54 6.44 -12.31
CA ASP A 81 -3.48 7.90 -12.31
C ASP A 81 -2.17 8.48 -11.73
N LEU A 82 -1.14 7.66 -11.47
CA LEU A 82 0.18 8.18 -11.08
C LEU A 82 0.84 8.83 -12.30
N ASP A 83 0.52 10.10 -12.54
CA ASP A 83 1.35 10.98 -13.36
C ASP A 83 2.63 11.30 -12.56
N PRO A 84 3.83 10.95 -13.04
CA PRO A 84 5.09 11.31 -12.36
C PRO A 84 5.38 12.80 -12.59
N SER A 85 4.54 13.68 -12.04
CA SER A 85 4.77 15.13 -12.07
C SER A 85 5.85 15.54 -11.08
#